data_AF-A0A2K0WAW8-F1
#
_entry.id   AF-A0A2K0WAW8-F1
#
_cell.length_a   1.000
_cell.length_b   1.000
_cell.length_c   1.000
_cell.angle_alpha   90.00
_cell.angle_beta   90.00
_cell.angle_gamma   90.00
#
_symmetry.space_group_name_H-M   'P 1'
#
loop_
_entity.id
_entity.type
_entity.pdbx_description
1 polymer ?
#
loop_
_entity_poly.entity_id
_entity_poly.type
_entity_poly.pdbx_seq_one_letter_code
_entity_poly.pdbx_strand_id
1 'polypeptide(L)'
;MSILISSREACTNAITSTFPGSQRLRTGLQSTSADIGSYVDDIIIDKLSNGELVINDPNLLSEILETIASKEQGMFLWAFFVVEDICSGKTDNEIRHALQNIPGDLSATFDRALSRIVQKRNQDIAKNAFMWTKATSQPLALLQLREALSIKPGQHTLRQEDLISGIERLPAWCENLLYIEATDNTVRFSHHSIQEYLLASDSGEHRALHIDPGQSDKLAGEVCITYLNLDNFQTTLAEKKREPLTPSAMKIHPSVIAEQTIQATIQGGVGTRVGRIARRFVKTSNTNKTSTQHGFSLGSPMPVTRDGDLEAFPSIGPKAPSALAERALA
;
A
#
# COMPACT_ATOMS: atom_id res chain seq x y z
N MET A 1 -8.29 15.20 35.70
CA MET A 1 -7.54 14.49 34.66
C MET A 1 -7.26 13.10 35.19
N SER A 2 -7.81 12.07 34.55
CA SER A 2 -7.57 10.67 34.94
C SER A 2 -6.52 10.10 34.00
N ILE A 3 -5.49 9.45 34.54
CA ILE A 3 -4.40 8.86 33.77
C ILE A 3 -4.46 7.35 33.94
N LEU A 4 -4.53 6.61 32.83
CA LEU A 4 -4.39 5.16 32.81
C LEU A 4 -2.98 4.81 32.34
N ILE A 5 -2.27 3.97 33.09
CA ILE A 5 -0.91 3.54 32.78
C ILE A 5 -0.92 2.01 32.62
N SER A 6 -0.52 1.52 31.45
CA SER A 6 -0.20 0.11 31.22
C SER A 6 1.30 -0.07 31.27
N SER A 7 1.79 -1.05 32.04
CA SER A 7 3.21 -1.29 32.22
C SER A 7 3.51 -2.71 32.66
N ARG A 8 4.75 -3.17 32.42
CA ARG A 8 5.24 -4.45 32.95
C ARG A 8 5.41 -4.35 34.47
N GLU A 9 5.29 -5.49 35.15
CA GLU A 9 5.37 -5.54 36.62
C GLU A 9 6.68 -4.97 37.18
N ALA A 10 7.78 -5.05 36.44
CA ALA A 10 9.06 -4.47 36.83
C ALA A 10 9.02 -2.95 37.09
N CYS A 11 8.09 -2.21 36.46
CA CYS A 11 7.97 -0.76 36.61
C CYS A 11 7.11 -0.34 37.82
N THR A 12 6.56 -1.32 38.55
CA THR A 12 5.61 -1.09 39.65
C THR A 12 6.13 -0.14 40.71
N ASN A 13 7.40 -0.28 41.11
CA ASN A 13 7.99 0.54 42.16
C ASN A 13 8.12 2.01 41.73
N ALA A 14 8.54 2.26 40.48
CA ALA A 14 8.67 3.60 39.93
C ALA A 14 7.31 4.31 39.77
N ILE A 15 6.26 3.56 39.39
CA ILE A 15 4.91 4.11 39.30
C ILE A 15 4.38 4.46 40.69
N THR A 16 4.60 3.58 41.67
CA THR A 16 4.10 3.78 43.05
C THR A 16 4.77 4.98 43.71
N SER A 17 6.07 5.18 43.48
CA SER A 17 6.79 6.33 44.03
C SER A 17 6.33 7.66 43.43
N THR A 18 5.97 7.66 42.14
CA THR A 18 5.55 8.86 41.42
C THR A 18 4.07 9.18 41.66
N PHE A 19 3.22 8.16 41.75
CA PHE A 19 1.76 8.27 41.90
C PHE A 19 1.27 7.50 43.14
N PRO A 20 1.55 8.03 44.35
CA PRO A 20 1.06 7.42 45.59
C PRO A 20 -0.47 7.44 45.62
N GLY A 21 -1.09 6.29 45.90
CA GLY A 21 -2.54 6.13 45.91
C GLY A 21 -3.18 5.74 44.56
N SER A 22 -2.38 5.41 43.55
CA SER A 22 -2.89 4.86 42.28
C SER A 22 -3.61 3.52 42.50
N GLN A 23 -4.78 3.36 41.88
CA GLN A 23 -5.47 2.07 41.81
C GLN A 23 -4.74 1.16 40.82
N ARG A 24 -4.54 -0.11 41.21
CA ARG A 24 -3.81 -1.08 40.41
C ARG A 24 -4.72 -2.23 39.99
N LEU A 25 -4.77 -2.43 38.68
CA LEU A 25 -5.25 -3.66 38.08
C LEU A 25 -4.04 -4.43 37.57
N ARG A 26 -3.97 -5.72 37.88
CA ARG A 26 -2.91 -6.59 37.38
C ARG A 26 -3.57 -7.61 36.45
N THR A 27 -3.06 -7.68 35.22
CA THR A 27 -3.48 -8.66 34.22
C THR A 27 -2.57 -9.88 34.29
N GLY A 28 -3.10 -11.09 34.05
CA GLY A 28 -2.30 -12.33 33.98
C GLY A 28 -1.95 -13.02 35.31
N LEU A 29 -2.67 -12.77 36.42
CA LEU A 29 -2.46 -13.48 37.71
C LEU A 29 -3.33 -14.73 37.91
N GLN A 30 -4.34 -14.96 37.06
CA GLN A 30 -5.21 -16.15 37.09
C GLN A 30 -4.97 -17.02 35.84
N SER A 31 -5.63 -18.18 35.78
CA SER A 31 -5.64 -19.05 34.58
C SER A 31 -6.14 -18.24 33.38
N THR A 32 -5.18 -17.72 32.60
CA THR A 32 -5.43 -16.97 31.37
C THR A 32 -5.89 -17.93 30.26
N SER A 33 -5.76 -19.24 30.49
CA SER A 33 -6.16 -20.31 29.56
C SER A 33 -7.63 -20.27 29.21
N ALA A 34 -8.52 -19.88 30.14
CA ALA A 34 -9.95 -19.73 29.84
C ALA A 34 -10.19 -18.54 28.88
N ASP A 35 -9.55 -17.40 29.14
CA ASP A 35 -9.63 -16.21 28.30
C ASP A 35 -9.03 -16.46 26.92
N ILE A 36 -7.91 -17.19 26.86
CA ILE A 36 -7.26 -17.58 25.60
C ILE A 36 -8.11 -18.59 24.84
N GLY A 37 -8.77 -19.52 25.53
CA GLY A 37 -9.74 -20.43 24.91
C GLY A 37 -10.85 -19.65 24.21
N SER A 38 -11.50 -18.72 24.90
CA SER A 38 -12.54 -17.86 24.30
C SER A 38 -12.01 -17.02 23.14
N TYR A 39 -10.80 -16.46 23.29
CA TYR A 39 -10.15 -15.68 22.24
C TYR A 39 -9.87 -16.53 20.98
N VAL A 40 -9.40 -17.76 21.16
CA VAL A 40 -9.11 -18.68 20.05
C VAL A 40 -10.41 -19.12 19.38
N ASP A 41 -11.46 -19.42 20.16
CA ASP A 41 -12.79 -19.71 19.64
C ASP A 41 -13.30 -18.56 18.75
N ASP A 42 -13.24 -17.33 19.25
CA ASP A 42 -13.70 -16.13 18.53
C ASP A 42 -12.93 -15.94 17.22
N ILE A 43 -11.59 -16.10 17.23
CA ILE A 43 -10.79 -15.99 16.00
C ILE A 43 -11.14 -17.10 15.03
N ILE A 44 -11.25 -18.35 15.48
CA ILE A 44 -11.56 -19.48 14.59
C ILE A 44 -12.94 -19.29 13.95
N ILE A 45 -13.94 -18.84 14.71
CA ILE A 45 -15.27 -18.51 14.19
C ILE A 45 -15.18 -17.45 13.09
N ASP A 46 -14.42 -16.37 13.33
CA ASP A 46 -14.20 -15.32 12.33
C ASP A 46 -13.54 -15.89 11.06
N LYS A 47 -12.47 -16.67 11.21
CA LYS A 47 -11.74 -17.30 10.09
C LYS A 47 -12.59 -18.28 9.28
N LEU A 48 -13.45 -19.06 9.94
CA LEU A 48 -14.43 -19.93 9.29
C LEU A 48 -15.46 -19.11 8.51
N SER A 49 -15.98 -18.03 9.11
CA SER A 49 -17.00 -17.18 8.50
C SER A 49 -16.49 -16.43 7.27
N ASN A 50 -15.21 -16.02 7.30
CA ASN A 50 -14.54 -15.33 6.20
C ASN A 50 -13.98 -16.29 5.13
N GLY A 51 -14.08 -17.61 5.34
CA GLY A 51 -13.59 -18.63 4.42
C GLY A 51 -12.07 -18.75 4.37
N GLU A 52 -11.37 -18.19 5.37
CA GLU A 52 -9.90 -18.30 5.51
C GLU A 52 -9.50 -19.65 6.11
N LEU A 53 -10.39 -20.27 6.88
CA LEU A 53 -10.25 -21.63 7.39
C LEU A 53 -11.40 -22.48 6.86
N VAL A 54 -11.08 -23.63 6.28
CA VAL A 54 -12.07 -24.61 5.80
C VAL A 54 -11.77 -25.94 6.44
N ILE A 55 -12.74 -26.48 7.18
CA ILE A 55 -12.63 -27.75 7.90
C ILE A 55 -13.69 -28.70 7.33
N ASN A 56 -13.27 -29.90 6.91
CA ASN A 56 -14.18 -30.92 6.39
C ASN A 56 -14.53 -31.98 7.45
N ASP A 57 -13.56 -32.34 8.29
CA ASP A 57 -13.72 -33.26 9.41
C ASP A 57 -14.27 -32.51 10.65
N PRO A 58 -15.48 -32.86 11.14
CA PRO A 58 -16.07 -32.18 12.28
C PRO A 58 -15.26 -32.32 13.58
N ASN A 59 -14.40 -33.34 13.70
CA ASN A 59 -13.57 -33.54 14.91
C ASN A 59 -12.35 -32.61 14.92
N LEU A 60 -11.91 -32.12 13.76
CA LEU A 60 -10.70 -31.32 13.64
C LEU A 60 -10.80 -29.99 14.40
N LEU A 61 -12.00 -29.41 14.50
CA LEU A 61 -12.21 -28.19 15.29
C LEU A 61 -11.88 -28.43 16.77
N SER A 62 -12.38 -29.52 17.36
CA SER A 62 -12.06 -29.89 18.74
C SER A 62 -10.57 -30.17 18.92
N GLU A 63 -9.95 -30.87 17.96
CA GLU A 63 -8.48 -31.12 17.96
C GLU A 63 -7.68 -29.80 18.01
N ILE A 64 -8.07 -28.78 17.23
CA ILE A 64 -7.42 -27.47 17.22
C ILE A 64 -7.50 -26.81 18.60
N LEU A 65 -8.71 -26.72 19.16
CA LEU A 65 -8.97 -26.03 20.42
C LEU A 65 -8.23 -26.70 21.59
N GLU A 66 -8.32 -28.03 21.69
CA GLU A 66 -7.63 -28.80 22.73
C GLU A 66 -6.11 -28.64 22.64
N THR A 67 -5.57 -28.68 21.41
CA THR A 67 -4.12 -28.57 21.20
C THR A 67 -3.62 -27.18 21.63
N ILE A 68 -4.30 -26.11 21.24
CA ILE A 68 -3.91 -24.74 21.59
C ILE A 68 -4.03 -24.53 23.11
N ALA A 69 -5.16 -24.94 23.72
CA ALA A 69 -5.38 -24.81 25.15
C ALA A 69 -4.30 -25.52 25.99
N SER A 70 -3.77 -26.65 25.50
CA SER A 70 -2.72 -27.40 26.21
C SER A 70 -1.32 -26.76 26.16
N LYS A 71 -1.08 -25.83 25.22
CA LYS A 71 0.27 -25.32 24.89
C LYS A 71 0.42 -23.80 25.00
N GLU A 72 -0.66 -23.07 25.25
CA GLU A 72 -0.69 -21.60 25.15
C GLU A 72 0.17 -20.84 26.17
N GLN A 73 0.43 -21.43 27.35
CA GLN A 73 1.34 -20.89 28.39
C GLN A 73 1.14 -19.40 28.74
N GLY A 74 -0.09 -18.89 28.68
CA GLY A 74 -0.49 -17.51 28.91
C GLY A 74 -0.26 -16.56 27.74
N MET A 75 0.03 -17.04 26.53
CA MET A 75 0.50 -16.22 25.41
C MET A 75 -0.56 -16.04 24.30
N PHE A 76 -1.37 -14.97 24.39
CA PHE A 76 -2.32 -14.59 23.33
C PHE A 76 -1.66 -14.43 21.95
N LEU A 77 -0.49 -13.77 21.90
CA LEU A 77 0.24 -13.56 20.63
C LEU A 77 0.65 -14.88 19.98
N TRP A 78 1.07 -15.85 20.80
CA TRP A 78 1.41 -17.18 20.33
C TRP A 78 0.16 -17.88 19.78
N ALA A 79 -0.96 -17.83 20.51
CA ALA A 79 -2.22 -18.44 20.09
C ALA A 79 -2.69 -17.86 18.76
N PHE A 80 -2.61 -16.53 18.58
CA PHE A 80 -2.88 -15.86 17.31
C PHE A 80 -2.05 -16.44 16.15
N PHE A 81 -0.73 -16.51 16.29
CA PHE A 81 0.13 -17.02 15.22
C PHE A 81 -0.04 -18.51 14.95
N VAL A 82 -0.40 -19.30 15.96
CA VAL A 82 -0.73 -20.72 15.77
C VAL A 82 -2.01 -20.85 14.94
N VAL A 83 -3.04 -20.04 15.22
CA VAL A 83 -4.26 -20.02 14.39
C VAL A 83 -3.95 -19.59 12.96
N GLU A 84 -3.15 -18.53 12.77
CA GLU A 84 -2.71 -18.10 11.43
C GLU A 84 -1.93 -19.19 10.68
N ASP A 85 -1.08 -19.94 11.37
CA ASP A 85 -0.35 -21.06 10.78
C ASP A 85 -1.27 -22.22 10.37
N ILE A 86 -2.26 -22.55 11.21
CA ILE A 86 -3.30 -23.53 10.88
C ILE A 86 -4.09 -23.10 9.64
N CYS A 87 -4.48 -21.81 9.56
CA CYS A 87 -5.21 -21.26 8.43
C CYS A 87 -4.40 -21.27 7.12
N SER A 88 -3.07 -21.47 7.18
CA SER A 88 -2.25 -21.62 5.98
C SER A 88 -2.40 -23.00 5.30
N GLY A 89 -2.95 -23.99 6.01
CA GLY A 89 -3.21 -25.33 5.50
C GLY A 89 -4.41 -25.37 4.55
N LYS A 90 -4.24 -26.03 3.39
CA LYS A 90 -5.28 -26.17 2.36
C LYS A 90 -6.12 -27.43 2.50
N THR A 91 -5.68 -28.36 3.36
CA THR A 91 -6.36 -29.63 3.63
C THR A 91 -6.35 -29.91 5.12
N ASP A 92 -7.34 -30.66 5.60
CA ASP A 92 -7.41 -31.13 6.98
C ASP A 92 -6.13 -31.88 7.42
N ASN A 93 -5.46 -32.56 6.47
CA ASN A 93 -4.19 -33.23 6.74
C ASN A 93 -3.03 -32.22 6.95
N GLU A 94 -2.98 -31.15 6.16
CA GLU A 94 -2.00 -30.07 6.36
C GLU A 94 -2.25 -29.35 7.69
N ILE A 95 -3.53 -29.12 8.05
CA ILE A 95 -3.90 -28.55 9.35
C ILE A 95 -3.42 -29.45 10.50
N ARG A 96 -3.67 -30.76 10.44
CA ARG A 96 -3.17 -31.70 11.46
C ARG A 96 -1.65 -31.74 11.54
N HIS A 97 -0.97 -31.66 10.40
CA HIS A 97 0.49 -31.55 10.38
C HIS A 97 0.98 -30.25 11.04
N ALA A 98 0.28 -29.13 10.83
CA ALA A 98 0.57 -27.88 11.52
C ALA A 98 0.38 -28.03 13.04
N LEU A 99 -0.72 -28.63 13.48
CA LEU A 99 -1.02 -28.92 14.90
C LEU A 99 0.05 -29.81 15.58
N GLN A 100 0.54 -30.82 14.88
CA GLN A 100 1.61 -31.70 15.38
C GLN A 100 2.94 -30.95 15.57
N ASN A 101 3.21 -29.97 14.71
CA ASN A 101 4.46 -29.22 14.67
C ASN A 101 4.30 -27.79 15.21
N ILE A 102 3.41 -27.55 16.16
CA ILE A 102 3.22 -26.23 16.77
C ILE A 102 4.52 -25.76 17.44
N PRO A 103 4.94 -24.50 17.21
CA PRO A 103 6.11 -23.92 17.87
C PRO A 103 5.95 -23.87 19.39
N GLY A 104 7.00 -24.19 20.14
CA GLY A 104 6.95 -24.25 21.61
C GLY A 104 6.99 -22.89 22.31
N ASP A 105 7.50 -21.85 21.62
CA ASP A 105 7.63 -20.50 22.15
C ASP A 105 7.49 -19.44 21.04
N LEU A 106 7.56 -18.16 21.42
CA LEU A 106 7.46 -17.04 20.47
C LEU A 106 8.64 -16.99 19.48
N SER A 107 9.85 -17.40 19.88
CA SER A 107 11.01 -17.40 18.97
C SER A 107 10.77 -18.35 17.81
N ALA A 108 10.44 -19.60 18.11
CA ALA A 108 10.11 -20.61 17.11
C ALA A 108 8.87 -20.22 16.27
N THR A 109 7.93 -19.48 16.87
CA THR A 109 6.77 -18.94 16.15
C THR A 109 7.18 -17.91 15.11
N PHE A 110 8.07 -16.98 15.47
CA PHE A 110 8.60 -15.99 14.54
C PHE A 110 9.48 -16.62 13.47
N ASP A 111 10.36 -17.58 13.83
CA ASP A 111 11.14 -18.36 12.86
C ASP A 111 10.24 -19.01 11.80
N ARG A 112 9.13 -19.63 12.24
CA ARG A 112 8.17 -20.24 11.33
C ARG A 112 7.50 -19.21 10.40
N ALA A 113 7.14 -18.04 10.91
CA ALA A 113 6.63 -16.94 10.09
C ALA A 113 7.69 -16.48 9.06
N LEU A 114 8.93 -16.26 9.49
CA LEU A 114 10.04 -15.89 8.58
C LEU A 114 10.29 -16.95 7.51
N SER A 115 10.22 -18.23 7.87
CA SER A 115 10.27 -19.35 6.92
C SER A 115 9.19 -19.24 5.84
N ARG A 116 7.94 -18.95 6.20
CA ARG A 116 6.84 -18.80 5.23
C ARG A 116 7.03 -17.58 4.32
N ILE A 117 7.58 -16.48 4.83
CA ILE A 117 7.97 -15.31 4.01
C ILE A 117 8.95 -15.74 2.91
N VAL A 118 9.99 -16.51 3.26
CA VAL A 118 11.00 -17.00 2.30
C VAL A 118 10.36 -17.97 1.30
N GLN A 119 9.54 -18.91 1.77
CA GLN A 119 8.84 -19.88 0.90
C GLN A 119 7.93 -19.18 -0.13
N LYS A 120 7.25 -18.11 0.28
CA LYS A 120 6.38 -17.28 -0.58
C LYS A 120 7.15 -16.28 -1.44
N ARG A 121 8.49 -16.25 -1.35
CA ARG A 121 9.39 -15.32 -2.06
C ARG A 121 9.16 -13.84 -1.74
N ASN A 122 8.70 -13.55 -0.53
CA ASN A 122 8.43 -12.19 -0.06
C ASN A 122 9.59 -11.59 0.75
N GLN A 123 10.76 -12.25 0.79
CA GLN A 123 11.85 -11.85 1.68
C GLN A 123 12.34 -10.41 1.47
N ASP A 124 12.44 -9.96 0.22
CA ASP A 124 12.98 -8.62 -0.07
C ASP A 124 12.03 -7.51 0.36
N ILE A 125 10.73 -7.68 0.06
CA ILE A 125 9.70 -6.71 0.47
C ILE A 125 9.50 -6.71 1.98
N ALA A 126 9.46 -7.88 2.61
CA ALA A 126 9.31 -7.99 4.06
C ALA A 126 10.48 -7.37 4.79
N LYS A 127 11.73 -7.67 4.37
CA LYS A 127 12.93 -7.08 4.96
C LYS A 127 12.90 -5.55 4.89
N ASN A 128 12.63 -5.00 3.70
CA ASN A 128 12.59 -3.55 3.53
C ASN A 128 11.47 -2.92 4.36
N ALA A 129 10.30 -3.57 4.45
CA ALA A 129 9.20 -3.10 5.29
C ALA A 129 9.59 -3.09 6.78
N PHE A 130 10.22 -4.16 7.27
CA PHE A 130 10.72 -4.23 8.65
C PHE A 130 11.76 -3.14 8.94
N MET A 131 12.70 -2.90 8.03
CA MET A 131 13.70 -1.83 8.15
C MET A 131 13.03 -0.45 8.21
N TRP A 132 12.05 -0.17 7.35
CA TRP A 132 11.31 1.09 7.37
C TRP A 132 10.52 1.29 8.65
N THR A 133 9.76 0.29 9.08
CA THR A 133 8.99 0.33 10.32
C THR A 133 9.91 0.55 11.54
N LYS A 134 11.16 0.08 11.49
CA LYS A 134 12.15 0.30 12.54
C LYS A 134 12.84 1.67 12.47
N ALA A 135 13.17 2.16 11.28
CA ALA A 135 13.95 3.38 11.07
C ALA A 135 13.17 4.66 11.42
N THR A 136 11.84 4.60 11.33
CA THR A 136 10.99 5.79 11.46
C THR A 136 10.64 6.08 12.92
N SER A 137 10.88 7.31 13.39
CA SER A 137 10.48 7.75 14.74
C SER A 137 8.96 7.84 14.92
N GLN A 138 8.21 8.00 13.84
CA GLN A 138 6.75 7.97 13.81
C GLN A 138 6.29 6.94 12.78
N PRO A 139 5.25 6.14 13.06
CA PRO A 139 4.71 5.16 12.13
C PRO A 139 4.36 5.79 10.78
N LEU A 140 4.76 5.16 9.68
CA LEU A 140 4.43 5.62 8.34
C LEU A 140 3.01 5.21 7.96
N ALA A 141 2.28 6.12 7.32
CA ALA A 141 1.03 5.76 6.65
C ALA A 141 1.31 4.73 5.54
N LEU A 142 0.35 3.85 5.26
CA LEU A 142 0.50 2.77 4.29
C LEU A 142 0.94 3.27 2.91
N LEU A 143 0.38 4.40 2.46
CA LEU A 143 0.74 5.00 1.16
C LEU A 143 2.14 5.63 1.17
N GLN A 144 2.60 6.16 2.30
CA GLN A 144 3.97 6.67 2.43
C GLN A 144 4.96 5.50 2.39
N LEU A 145 4.65 4.41 3.10
CA LEU A 145 5.46 3.20 3.05
C LEU A 145 5.48 2.59 1.65
N ARG A 146 4.36 2.62 0.91
CA ARG A 146 4.29 2.18 -0.48
C ARG A 146 5.31 2.89 -1.36
N GLU A 147 5.39 4.22 -1.28
CA GLU A 147 6.37 5.01 -2.04
C GLU A 147 7.79 4.67 -1.59
N ALA A 148 8.04 4.68 -0.28
CA ALA A 148 9.34 4.40 0.30
C ALA A 148 9.91 3.03 -0.09
N LEU A 149 9.05 2.01 -0.19
CA LEU A 149 9.41 0.67 -0.64
C LEU A 149 9.59 0.56 -2.18
N SER A 150 9.03 1.50 -2.94
CA SER A 150 9.08 1.50 -4.41
C SER A 150 10.30 2.26 -4.96
N ILE A 151 10.91 3.14 -4.15
CA ILE A 151 12.06 3.95 -4.55
C ILE A 151 13.36 3.17 -4.34
N LYS A 152 14.21 3.14 -5.36
CA LYS A 152 15.58 2.64 -5.26
C LYS A 152 16.56 3.80 -5.10
N PRO A 153 17.57 3.71 -4.21
CA PRO A 153 18.60 4.74 -4.09
C PRO A 153 19.21 5.11 -5.46
N GLY A 154 19.27 6.42 -5.74
CA GLY A 154 19.78 6.96 -7.01
C GLY A 154 18.77 7.00 -8.17
N GLN A 155 17.51 6.65 -7.93
CA GLN A 155 16.42 6.80 -8.90
C GLN A 155 16.10 8.28 -9.16
N HIS A 156 15.91 8.66 -10.43
CA HIS A 156 15.64 10.04 -10.84
C HIS A 156 14.15 10.37 -11.01
N THR A 157 13.32 9.37 -11.31
CA THR A 157 11.87 9.56 -11.49
C THR A 157 11.10 8.45 -10.81
N LEU A 158 9.99 8.76 -10.15
CA LEU A 158 9.03 7.79 -9.62
C LEU A 158 7.75 7.87 -10.44
N ARG A 159 7.36 6.77 -11.08
CA ARG A 159 6.14 6.70 -11.88
C ARG A 159 5.11 5.78 -11.23
N GLN A 160 3.86 5.86 -11.70
CA GLN A 160 2.78 5.06 -11.13
C GLN A 160 3.04 3.56 -11.31
N GLU A 161 3.67 3.16 -12.41
CA GLU A 161 4.05 1.78 -12.72
C GLU A 161 5.20 1.25 -11.83
N ASP A 162 5.97 2.12 -11.20
CA ASP A 162 7.03 1.73 -10.26
C ASP A 162 6.47 1.40 -8.88
N LEU A 163 5.25 1.88 -8.56
CA LEU A 163 4.65 1.71 -7.25
C LEU A 163 4.18 0.28 -7.02
N ILE A 164 4.54 -0.28 -5.86
CA ILE A 164 4.08 -1.61 -5.41
C ILE A 164 2.56 -1.70 -5.52
N SER A 165 2.09 -2.73 -6.23
CA SER A 165 0.66 -2.96 -6.45
C SER A 165 0.05 -3.85 -5.38
N GLY A 166 -1.12 -3.44 -4.86
CA GLY A 166 -1.83 -4.17 -3.81
C GLY A 166 -1.10 -4.15 -2.47
N ILE A 167 -0.58 -2.98 -2.08
CA ILE A 167 0.13 -2.75 -0.80
C ILE A 167 -0.71 -3.12 0.43
N GLU A 168 -2.03 -3.13 0.31
CA GLU A 168 -2.96 -3.61 1.36
C GLU A 168 -2.68 -5.06 1.79
N ARG A 169 -1.99 -5.85 0.95
CA ARG A 169 -1.58 -7.22 1.26
C ARG A 169 -0.27 -7.30 2.05
N LEU A 170 0.31 -6.17 2.45
CA LEU A 170 1.57 -6.13 3.22
C LEU A 170 1.54 -7.01 4.47
N PRO A 171 0.47 -7.05 5.29
CA PRO A 171 0.39 -7.98 6.42
C PRO A 171 0.55 -9.43 5.98
N ALA A 172 -0.11 -9.84 4.90
CA ALA A 172 0.01 -11.20 4.36
C ALA A 172 1.40 -11.50 3.79
N TRP A 173 2.08 -10.53 3.17
CA TRP A 173 3.46 -10.70 2.68
C TRP A 173 4.46 -10.84 3.81
N CYS A 174 4.18 -10.20 4.94
CA CYS A 174 4.98 -10.21 6.15
C CYS A 174 4.49 -11.23 7.20
N GLU A 175 3.61 -12.16 6.83
CA GLU A 175 3.09 -13.21 7.73
C GLU A 175 2.53 -12.66 9.05
N ASN A 176 1.80 -11.54 8.98
CA ASN A 176 1.23 -10.80 10.10
C ASN A 176 2.24 -10.35 11.16
N LEU A 177 3.54 -10.30 10.82
CA LEU A 177 4.55 -9.67 11.66
C LEU A 177 4.42 -8.13 11.68
N LEU A 178 3.82 -7.59 10.61
CA LEU A 178 3.33 -6.22 10.51
C LEU A 178 1.81 -6.23 10.38
N TYR A 179 1.17 -5.18 10.88
CA TYR A 179 -0.24 -4.88 10.65
C TYR A 179 -0.43 -3.43 10.21
N ILE A 180 -1.61 -3.16 9.66
CA ILE A 180 -2.07 -1.83 9.29
C ILE A 180 -3.08 -1.40 10.35
N GLU A 181 -2.80 -0.31 11.05
CA GLU A 181 -3.69 0.24 12.07
C GLU A 181 -4.93 0.84 11.40
N ALA A 182 -6.12 0.40 11.82
CA ALA A 182 -7.37 0.85 11.23
C ALA A 182 -7.68 2.33 11.52
N THR A 183 -7.20 2.88 12.64
CA THR A 183 -7.51 4.25 13.08
C THR A 183 -6.78 5.33 12.29
N ASP A 184 -5.50 5.12 11.96
CA ASP A 184 -4.64 6.10 11.30
C ASP A 184 -3.99 5.61 10.00
N ASN A 185 -4.31 4.38 9.59
CA ASN A 185 -3.76 3.73 8.39
C ASN A 185 -2.22 3.67 8.37
N THR A 186 -1.59 3.56 9.54
CA THR A 186 -0.14 3.44 9.65
C THR A 186 0.30 1.99 9.85
N VAL A 187 1.52 1.69 9.40
CA VAL A 187 2.10 0.34 9.47
C VAL A 187 2.95 0.21 10.72
N ARG A 188 2.69 -0.84 11.51
CA ARG A 188 3.36 -1.12 12.79
C ARG A 188 3.69 -2.60 12.92
N PHE A 189 4.66 -2.92 13.78
CA PHE A 189 4.86 -4.31 14.23
C PHE A 189 3.64 -4.75 15.04
N SER A 190 3.13 -5.95 14.75
CA SER A 190 1.94 -6.51 15.44
C SER A 190 2.14 -6.66 16.93
N HIS A 191 3.39 -6.80 17.37
CA HIS A 191 3.76 -6.77 18.78
C HIS A 191 5.21 -6.30 18.95
N HIS A 192 5.53 -5.68 20.08
CA HIS A 192 6.89 -5.20 20.37
C HIS A 192 7.92 -6.34 20.37
N SER A 193 7.57 -7.53 20.86
CA SER A 193 8.46 -8.68 20.90
C SER A 193 8.92 -9.16 19.50
N ILE A 194 8.16 -8.86 18.45
CA ILE A 194 8.57 -9.15 17.06
C ILE A 194 9.75 -8.25 16.70
N GLN A 195 9.65 -6.96 17.03
CA GLN A 195 10.73 -6.01 16.81
C GLN A 195 11.97 -6.38 17.62
N GLU A 196 11.81 -6.74 18.90
CA GLU A 196 12.93 -7.20 19.75
C GLU A 196 13.63 -8.42 19.13
N TYR A 197 12.84 -9.39 18.66
CA TYR A 197 13.34 -10.60 18.02
C TYR A 197 14.10 -10.31 16.71
N LEU A 198 13.54 -9.47 15.83
CA LEU A 198 14.18 -9.10 14.56
C LEU A 198 15.45 -8.26 14.73
N LEU A 199 15.58 -7.55 15.86
CA LEU A 199 16.78 -6.79 16.24
C LEU A 199 17.84 -7.64 16.94
N ALA A 200 17.46 -8.81 17.46
CA ALA A 200 18.42 -9.71 18.07
C ALA A 200 19.44 -10.14 17.01
N SER A 201 20.72 -10.07 17.37
CA SER A 201 21.80 -10.51 16.49
C SER A 201 21.85 -12.04 16.48
N ASP A 202 21.02 -12.67 15.65
CA ASP A 202 20.99 -14.12 15.53
C ASP A 202 21.87 -14.62 14.37
N SER A 203 22.44 -15.81 14.57
CA SER A 203 23.15 -16.64 13.60
C SER A 203 22.26 -17.71 12.96
N GLY A 204 20.96 -17.70 13.24
CA GLY A 204 19.97 -18.64 12.70
C GLY A 204 19.72 -18.58 11.19
N GLU A 205 18.88 -19.49 10.71
CA GLU A 205 18.58 -19.71 9.28
C GLU A 205 17.95 -18.48 8.58
N HIS A 206 17.30 -17.60 9.34
CA HIS A 206 16.59 -16.42 8.83
C HIS A 206 17.32 -15.09 9.08
N ARG A 207 18.62 -15.13 9.42
CA ARG A 207 19.46 -13.93 9.64
C ARG A 207 19.34 -12.88 8.54
N ALA A 208 19.10 -13.27 7.29
CA ALA A 208 18.92 -12.34 6.19
C ALA A 208 17.72 -11.39 6.37
N LEU A 209 16.69 -11.78 7.12
CA LEU A 209 15.49 -11.00 7.44
C LEU A 209 15.63 -10.19 8.74
N HIS A 210 16.67 -10.43 9.54
CA HIS A 210 16.93 -9.63 10.73
C HIS A 210 17.35 -8.20 10.36
N ILE A 211 17.02 -7.28 11.25
CA ILE A 211 17.15 -5.85 11.04
C ILE A 211 18.44 -5.38 11.71
N ASP A 212 19.31 -4.73 10.92
CA ASP A 212 20.40 -3.93 11.45
C ASP A 212 19.93 -2.45 11.54
N PRO A 213 19.92 -1.84 12.74
CA PRO A 213 19.49 -0.45 12.90
C PRO A 213 20.29 0.53 12.03
N GLY A 214 21.60 0.35 11.93
CA GLY A 214 22.47 1.24 11.15
C GLY A 214 22.17 1.16 9.65
N GLN A 215 21.92 -0.04 9.12
CA GLN A 215 21.48 -0.24 7.74
C GLN A 215 20.08 0.35 7.50
N SER A 216 19.19 0.25 8.49
CA SER A 216 17.83 0.79 8.39
C SER A 216 17.85 2.31 8.28
N ASP A 217 18.60 2.98 9.16
CA ASP A 217 18.76 4.44 9.14
C ASP A 217 19.45 4.91 7.85
N LYS A 218 20.49 4.19 7.40
CA LYS A 218 21.18 4.48 6.15
C LYS A 218 20.25 4.35 4.94
N LEU A 219 19.50 3.26 4.83
CA LEU A 219 18.54 3.03 3.75
C LEU A 219 17.49 4.15 3.73
N ALA A 220 16.89 4.47 4.89
CA ALA A 220 15.90 5.53 5.00
C ALA A 220 16.47 6.88 4.55
N GLY A 221 17.71 7.21 4.96
CA GLY A 221 18.41 8.42 4.53
C GLY A 221 18.65 8.47 3.01
N GLU A 222 19.16 7.40 2.43
CA GLU A 222 19.44 7.32 0.98
C GLU A 222 18.16 7.44 0.14
N VAL A 223 17.08 6.78 0.56
CA VAL A 223 15.78 6.87 -0.12
C VAL A 223 15.18 8.27 0.03
N CYS A 224 15.23 8.89 1.22
CA CYS A 224 14.76 10.25 1.42
C CYS A 224 15.51 11.28 0.56
N ILE A 225 16.85 11.17 0.48
CA ILE A 225 17.65 12.03 -0.39
C ILE A 225 17.29 11.79 -1.86
N THR A 226 17.08 10.54 -2.25
CA THR A 226 16.65 10.20 -3.61
C THR A 226 15.28 10.80 -3.92
N TYR A 227 14.32 10.65 -3.01
CA TYR A 227 12.98 11.19 -3.14
C TYR A 227 12.99 12.71 -3.34
N LEU A 228 13.70 13.45 -2.49
CA LEU A 228 13.80 14.92 -2.60
C LEU A 228 14.45 15.39 -3.91
N ASN A 229 15.26 14.55 -4.55
CA ASN A 229 15.94 14.85 -5.82
C ASN A 229 15.21 14.28 -7.05
N LEU A 230 13.98 13.78 -6.91
CA LEU A 230 13.21 13.30 -8.06
C LEU A 230 12.86 14.44 -9.03
N ASP A 231 13.10 14.22 -10.33
CA ASP A 231 12.78 15.17 -11.39
C ASP A 231 11.27 15.42 -11.51
N ASN A 232 10.44 14.53 -10.95
CA ASN A 232 8.99 14.69 -10.81
C ASN A 232 8.62 16.09 -10.27
N PHE A 233 9.35 16.58 -9.26
CA PHE A 233 9.06 17.86 -8.62
C PHE A 233 9.50 19.08 -9.45
N GLN A 234 10.46 18.92 -10.37
CA GLN A 234 10.93 20.00 -11.24
C GLN A 234 9.88 20.35 -12.30
N THR A 235 9.14 19.36 -12.79
CA THR A 235 8.10 19.57 -13.81
C THR A 235 6.85 20.29 -13.27
N THR A 236 6.57 20.18 -11.97
CA THR A 236 5.37 20.75 -11.33
C THR A 236 5.46 22.25 -11.06
N LEU A 237 6.67 22.83 -10.97
CA LEU A 237 6.86 24.27 -10.71
C LEU A 237 6.65 25.16 -11.95
N ALA A 238 6.39 24.58 -13.13
CA ALA A 238 6.30 25.31 -14.40
C ALA A 238 4.86 25.67 -14.85
N GLU A 239 3.82 25.45 -14.03
CA GLU A 239 2.48 25.98 -14.33
C GLU A 239 2.37 27.46 -13.93
N LYS A 240 3.08 28.32 -14.65
CA LYS A 240 2.77 29.75 -14.66
C LYS A 240 1.41 29.91 -15.34
N LYS A 241 0.34 30.19 -14.57
CA LYS A 241 -0.96 30.63 -15.09
C LYS A 241 -0.72 31.74 -16.12
N ARG A 242 -0.81 31.42 -17.41
CA ARG A 242 -0.81 32.43 -18.47
C ARG A 242 -2.13 33.18 -18.31
N GLU A 243 -2.10 34.34 -17.67
CA GLU A 243 -3.19 35.28 -17.85
C GLU A 243 -3.36 35.53 -19.36
N PRO A 244 -4.58 35.49 -19.89
CA PRO A 244 -4.81 35.87 -21.27
C PRO A 244 -4.35 37.32 -21.43
N LEU A 245 -3.27 37.53 -22.19
CA LEU A 245 -2.91 38.85 -22.67
C LEU A 245 -4.10 39.34 -23.51
N THR A 246 -4.91 40.22 -22.94
CA THR A 246 -5.83 41.02 -23.74
C THR A 246 -4.96 41.85 -24.69
N PRO A 247 -5.19 41.78 -26.01
CA PRO A 247 -4.55 42.71 -26.90
C PRO A 247 -5.12 44.09 -26.58
N SER A 248 -4.40 44.89 -25.81
CA SER A 248 -4.68 46.32 -25.74
C SER A 248 -4.45 46.87 -27.14
N ALA A 249 -5.53 46.96 -27.90
CA ALA A 249 -5.54 47.50 -29.24
C ALA A 249 -5.22 48.99 -29.14
N MET A 250 -3.94 49.32 -29.21
CA MET A 250 -3.49 50.67 -29.55
C MET A 250 -3.92 50.92 -31.00
N LYS A 251 -5.14 51.46 -31.18
CA LYS A 251 -5.69 51.83 -32.48
C LYS A 251 -4.90 53.03 -33.01
N ILE A 252 -3.90 52.78 -33.85
CA ILE A 252 -3.25 53.84 -34.62
C ILE A 252 -4.21 54.21 -35.76
N HIS A 253 -4.74 55.43 -35.71
CA HIS A 253 -5.67 55.95 -36.72
C HIS A 253 -4.91 56.24 -38.02
N PRO A 254 -5.36 55.75 -39.20
CA PRO A 254 -4.64 55.89 -40.48
C PRO A 254 -4.37 57.34 -40.92
N SER A 255 -5.09 58.31 -40.35
CA SER A 255 -4.88 59.74 -40.63
C SER A 255 -3.54 60.28 -40.13
N VAL A 256 -2.92 59.65 -39.13
CA VAL A 256 -1.65 60.13 -38.56
C VAL A 256 -0.43 59.71 -39.41
N ILE A 257 -0.57 58.67 -40.23
CA ILE A 257 0.52 58.17 -41.10
C ILE A 257 0.54 58.90 -42.47
N ALA A 258 -0.58 59.49 -42.88
CA ALA A 258 -0.68 60.15 -44.18
C ALA A 258 -0.06 61.57 -44.19
N GLU A 259 -0.04 62.31 -43.08
CA GLU A 259 0.43 63.70 -43.07
C GLU A 259 1.95 63.86 -43.06
N GLN A 260 2.72 62.84 -42.67
CA GLN A 260 4.19 62.94 -42.65
C GLN A 260 4.87 62.52 -43.97
N THR A 261 4.12 62.04 -44.96
CA THR A 261 4.71 61.56 -46.23
C THR A 261 4.67 62.61 -47.35
N ILE A 262 3.86 63.67 -47.23
CA ILE A 262 3.75 64.72 -48.28
C ILE A 262 4.76 65.86 -48.10
N GLN A 263 5.45 66.00 -46.95
CA GLN A 263 6.46 67.05 -46.77
C GLN A 263 7.91 66.68 -47.10
N ALA A 264 8.22 65.43 -47.48
CA ALA A 264 9.61 64.99 -47.68
C ALA A 264 10.07 64.84 -49.14
N THR A 265 9.32 65.34 -50.14
CA THR A 265 9.68 65.16 -51.57
C THR A 265 10.10 66.41 -52.33
N ILE A 266 10.31 67.56 -51.66
CA ILE A 266 10.89 68.73 -52.32
C ILE A 266 12.02 69.30 -51.46
N GLN A 267 13.20 68.69 -51.55
CA GLN A 267 14.50 69.36 -51.77
C GLN A 267 15.61 68.30 -51.70
N GLY A 268 16.40 68.22 -52.77
CA GLY A 268 17.41 67.19 -52.96
C GLY A 268 18.65 67.36 -52.07
N GLY A 269 19.41 66.27 -51.96
CA GLY A 269 20.75 66.29 -51.37
C GLY A 269 21.11 64.99 -50.63
N VAL A 270 21.89 64.15 -51.30
CA VAL A 270 22.95 63.25 -50.79
C VAL A 270 22.83 62.74 -49.34
N GLY A 271 22.69 61.42 -49.14
CA GLY A 271 22.97 60.81 -47.83
C GLY A 271 22.39 59.41 -47.59
N THR A 272 23.23 58.40 -47.80
CA THR A 272 23.31 57.06 -47.17
C THR A 272 22.19 56.52 -46.26
N ARG A 273 21.73 55.30 -46.61
CA ARG A 273 21.42 54.13 -45.75
C ARG A 273 20.76 54.37 -44.38
N VAL A 274 19.55 53.84 -44.18
CA VAL A 274 19.14 52.79 -43.20
C VAL A 274 17.62 52.54 -43.38
N GLY A 275 17.15 51.29 -43.23
CA GLY A 275 15.74 51.05 -42.89
C GLY A 275 14.93 50.05 -43.72
N ARG A 276 15.49 48.91 -44.13
CA ARG A 276 14.67 47.70 -44.35
C ARG A 276 14.33 47.13 -42.98
N ILE A 277 13.05 47.05 -42.61
CA ILE A 277 12.37 45.99 -41.81
C ILE A 277 10.94 46.51 -41.56
N ALA A 278 10.01 46.22 -42.47
CA ALA A 278 8.55 46.27 -42.24
C ALA A 278 7.77 45.83 -43.50
N ARG A 279 8.03 44.62 -44.03
CA ARG A 279 7.18 44.09 -45.13
C ARG A 279 6.94 42.59 -45.13
N ARG A 280 7.00 41.91 -43.97
CA ARG A 280 6.65 40.48 -43.88
C ARG A 280 5.62 40.09 -42.81
N PHE A 281 5.05 41.04 -42.07
CA PHE A 281 4.09 40.74 -41.00
C PHE A 281 2.61 40.88 -41.39
N VAL A 282 2.26 41.03 -42.66
CA VAL A 282 0.84 41.08 -43.09
C VAL A 282 0.63 40.24 -44.35
N LYS A 283 0.48 38.93 -44.14
CA LYS A 283 -0.07 37.85 -45.00
C LYS A 283 0.55 36.56 -44.45
N THR A 284 -0.11 35.70 -43.70
CA THR A 284 -1.46 35.15 -43.87
C THR A 284 -1.84 34.36 -42.62
N SER A 285 -2.81 34.84 -41.86
CA SER A 285 -3.69 34.01 -41.03
C SER A 285 -5.10 34.32 -41.48
N ASN A 286 -5.58 33.63 -42.51
CA ASN A 286 -6.98 33.24 -42.60
C ASN A 286 -7.21 32.29 -43.80
N THR A 287 -8.25 31.47 -43.67
CA THR A 287 -8.91 30.60 -44.66
C THR A 287 -8.36 29.17 -44.86
N ASN A 288 -8.86 28.27 -44.01
CA ASN A 288 -9.27 26.91 -44.39
C ASN A 288 -10.57 26.98 -45.24
N LYS A 289 -10.57 26.39 -46.44
CA LYS A 289 -11.58 25.43 -46.98
C LYS A 289 -11.59 25.35 -48.53
N THR A 290 -11.77 24.11 -49.02
CA THR A 290 -12.21 23.61 -50.37
C THR A 290 -11.23 23.73 -51.55
N SER A 291 -11.00 22.73 -52.44
CA SER A 291 -11.55 21.38 -52.65
C SER A 291 -10.69 20.57 -53.68
N THR A 292 -10.87 19.24 -53.63
CA THR A 292 -10.95 18.24 -54.75
C THR A 292 -9.73 17.51 -55.37
N GLN A 293 -10.02 16.22 -55.67
CA GLN A 293 -9.31 15.16 -56.42
C GLN A 293 -8.38 14.25 -55.58
N HIS A 294 -8.46 12.91 -55.54
CA HIS A 294 -9.07 11.89 -56.42
C HIS A 294 -9.69 10.75 -55.61
N GLY A 295 -10.73 10.12 -56.16
CA GLY A 295 -11.40 8.95 -55.61
C GLY A 295 -10.85 7.61 -56.13
N PHE A 296 -11.08 6.57 -55.34
CA PHE A 296 -11.25 5.19 -55.81
C PHE A 296 -12.25 4.50 -54.88
N SER A 297 -13.28 3.90 -55.48
CA SER A 297 -14.26 3.01 -54.85
C SER A 297 -14.53 1.88 -55.83
N LEU A 298 -14.56 0.64 -55.32
CA LEU A 298 -15.60 -0.39 -55.43
C LEU A 298 -15.01 -1.81 -55.47
N GLY A 299 -15.63 -2.71 -54.70
CA GLY A 299 -15.48 -4.16 -54.87
C GLY A 299 -15.92 -4.99 -53.65
N SER A 300 -17.23 -5.24 -53.53
CA SER A 300 -17.81 -6.45 -52.86
C SER A 300 -18.26 -7.43 -53.98
N PRO A 301 -18.86 -8.64 -53.78
CA PRO A 301 -19.31 -9.33 -52.53
C PRO A 301 -19.18 -10.90 -52.46
N MET A 302 -19.35 -11.49 -51.23
CA MET A 302 -20.05 -12.76 -50.81
C MET A 302 -19.72 -14.15 -51.46
N PRO A 303 -20.20 -15.36 -50.98
CA PRO A 303 -21.20 -15.69 -49.92
C PRO A 303 -20.94 -16.89 -48.94
N VAL A 304 -21.73 -16.93 -47.83
CA VAL A 304 -22.58 -18.01 -47.19
C VAL A 304 -21.96 -19.39 -46.81
N THR A 305 -22.07 -19.93 -45.56
CA THR A 305 -23.21 -20.64 -44.86
C THR A 305 -23.01 -20.63 -43.31
N ARG A 306 -23.98 -20.33 -42.42
CA ARG A 306 -25.09 -21.15 -41.82
C ARG A 306 -24.60 -22.45 -41.13
N ASP A 307 -24.96 -22.85 -39.89
CA ASP A 307 -26.16 -22.73 -39.02
C ASP A 307 -25.76 -22.78 -37.51
N GLY A 308 -26.54 -22.19 -36.57
CA GLY A 308 -27.38 -22.90 -35.57
C GLY A 308 -26.62 -23.08 -34.23
N ASP A 309 -27.08 -22.82 -33.01
CA ASP A 309 -28.41 -22.70 -32.44
C ASP A 309 -28.39 -21.81 -31.17
N LEU A 310 -29.54 -21.20 -30.88
CA LEU A 310 -29.88 -20.57 -29.61
C LEU A 310 -30.30 -21.65 -28.60
N GLU A 311 -29.72 -21.64 -27.39
CA GLU A 311 -30.42 -22.03 -26.14
C GLU A 311 -29.88 -21.11 -25.01
N ALA A 312 -30.68 -20.18 -24.52
CA ALA A 312 -31.60 -20.32 -23.39
C ALA A 312 -30.89 -20.32 -22.02
N PHE A 313 -30.75 -19.11 -21.47
CA PHE A 313 -30.48 -18.86 -20.05
C PHE A 313 -31.68 -19.30 -19.19
N PRO A 314 -31.45 -19.90 -18.01
CA PRO A 314 -32.38 -19.77 -16.90
C PRO A 314 -31.86 -18.75 -15.88
N SER A 315 -32.69 -17.74 -15.67
CA SER A 315 -32.70 -16.87 -14.50
C SER A 315 -32.93 -17.68 -13.22
N ILE A 316 -32.08 -17.52 -12.20
CA ILE A 316 -32.40 -17.92 -10.83
C ILE A 316 -32.21 -16.70 -9.94
N GLY A 317 -33.34 -16.10 -9.55
CA GLY A 317 -33.45 -15.14 -8.46
C GLY A 317 -33.36 -15.83 -7.09
N PRO A 318 -33.35 -15.06 -6.00
CA PRO A 318 -32.70 -15.41 -4.74
C PRO A 318 -33.50 -16.42 -3.91
N LYS A 319 -32.82 -17.44 -3.39
CA LYS A 319 -33.35 -18.29 -2.31
C LYS A 319 -32.85 -17.76 -0.95
N ALA A 320 -33.81 -17.32 -0.14
CA ALA A 320 -33.65 -17.05 1.29
C ALA A 320 -33.51 -18.37 2.09
N PRO A 321 -33.05 -18.33 3.35
CA PRO A 321 -32.28 -19.41 3.98
C PRO A 321 -33.18 -20.50 4.59
N SER A 322 -32.82 -21.76 4.40
CA SER A 322 -33.43 -22.90 5.09
C SER A 322 -32.66 -23.21 6.39
N ALA A 323 -33.43 -23.25 7.47
CA ALA A 323 -33.05 -23.62 8.82
C ALA A 323 -32.27 -24.94 8.91
N LEU A 324 -31.10 -24.90 9.56
CA LEU A 324 -30.37 -26.06 10.07
C LEU A 324 -29.40 -25.62 11.20
N ALA A 325 -29.91 -24.85 12.16
CA ALA A 325 -29.17 -24.40 13.35
C ALA A 325 -30.01 -24.49 14.63
N GLU A 326 -30.70 -25.61 14.83
CA GLU A 326 -31.32 -25.96 16.11
C GLU A 326 -31.13 -27.47 16.36
N ARG A 327 -30.00 -27.82 16.98
CA ARG A 327 -29.79 -29.04 17.79
C ARG A 327 -28.33 -29.16 18.22
N ALA A 328 -27.92 -28.32 19.18
CA ALA A 328 -26.69 -28.54 19.95
C ALA A 328 -26.71 -27.78 21.29
N LEU A 329 -27.83 -27.84 22.02
CA LEU A 329 -27.91 -27.43 23.43
C LEU A 329 -28.92 -28.34 24.14
N ALA A 330 -28.40 -29.49 24.56
CA ALA A 330 -28.93 -30.35 25.62
C ALA A 330 -27.76 -31.14 26.19
#